data_AF-H1B847-F1
#
_entry.id   AF-H1B847-F1
#
_cell.length_a   1.000
_cell.length_b   1.000
_cell.length_c   1.000
_cell.angle_alpha   90.00
_cell.angle_beta   90.00
_cell.angle_gamma   90.00
#
_symmetry.space_group_name_H-M   'P 1'
#
loop_
_entity.id
_entity.type
_entity.pdbx_description
1 polymer ?
#
loop_
_entity_poly.entity_id
_entity_poly.type
_entity_poly.pdbx_seq_one_letter_code
_entity_poly.pdbx_strand_id
1 'polypeptide(L)'
;MANLPPVKLETHTTWFNLLLTLLREHAQNNPYEEYRQMAQRLFSKCMAYGTPFTDGYGASCVDLRLYPSEAGETIWLLLLTLCRQYDPDRDYSAELKNTEKE
;
A
#
# COMPACT_ATOMS: atom_id res chain seq x y z
N MET A 1 -24.54 -2.67 7.99
CA MET A 1 -23.91 -1.71 7.06
C MET A 1 -22.48 -2.17 6.86
N ALA A 2 -22.02 -2.36 5.62
CA ALA A 2 -20.63 -2.72 5.38
C ALA A 2 -19.76 -1.52 5.79
N ASN A 3 -18.89 -1.70 6.79
CA ASN A 3 -17.95 -0.65 7.18
C ASN A 3 -16.92 -0.51 6.06
N LEU A 4 -16.83 0.69 5.48
CA LEU A 4 -15.78 1.00 4.52
C LEU A 4 -14.42 0.93 5.22
N PRO A 5 -13.37 0.48 4.51
CA PRO A 5 -12.04 0.51 5.07
C PRO A 5 -11.65 1.93 5.51
N PRO A 6 -11.04 2.09 6.70
CA PRO A 6 -10.90 3.39 7.35
C PRO A 6 -9.80 4.27 6.76
N VAL A 7 -8.81 3.69 6.07
CA VAL A 7 -7.72 4.46 5.48
C VAL A 7 -8.17 4.98 4.13
N LYS A 8 -8.22 6.30 3.98
CA LYS A 8 -8.48 6.98 2.72
C LYS A 8 -7.17 7.40 2.06
N LEU A 9 -7.00 7.03 0.79
CA LEU A 9 -5.86 7.45 -0.02
C LEU A 9 -6.38 8.08 -1.31
N GLU A 10 -6.28 9.40 -1.39
CA GLU A 10 -6.54 10.15 -2.62
C GLU A 10 -5.22 10.34 -3.37
N THR A 11 -5.22 10.02 -4.65
CA THR A 11 -4.00 10.05 -5.47
C THR A 11 -4.31 10.54 -6.88
N HIS A 12 -3.41 11.34 -7.47
CA HIS A 12 -3.50 11.68 -8.89
C HIS A 12 -3.40 10.42 -9.75
N THR A 13 -4.10 10.38 -10.89
CA THR A 13 -4.11 9.21 -11.78
C THR A 13 -2.70 8.76 -12.19
N THR A 14 -1.77 9.69 -12.38
CA THR A 14 -0.36 9.37 -12.69
C THR A 14 0.32 8.58 -11.57
N TRP A 15 0.11 8.99 -10.31
CA TRP A 15 0.69 8.32 -9.14
C TRP A 15 0.00 6.98 -8.87
N PHE A 16 -1.32 6.89 -9.08
CA PHE A 16 -2.06 5.64 -9.04
C PHE A 16 -1.51 4.62 -10.06
N ASN A 17 -1.27 5.06 -11.30
CA ASN A 17 -0.71 4.22 -12.35
C ASN A 17 0.70 3.75 -12.01
N LEU A 18 1.52 4.62 -11.42
CA LEU A 18 2.85 4.25 -10.94
C LEU A 18 2.76 3.18 -9.84
N LEU A 19 1.88 3.37 -8.85
CA LEU A 19 1.64 2.38 -7.79
C LEU A 19 1.25 1.02 -8.39
N LEU A 20 0.28 0.98 -9.31
CA LEU A 20 -0.13 -0.27 -9.96
C LEU A 20 0.98 -0.91 -10.78
N THR A 21 1.84 -0.10 -11.41
CA THR A 21 3.01 -0.60 -12.14
C THR A 21 3.97 -1.30 -11.19
N LEU A 22 4.27 -0.70 -10.03
CA LEU A 22 5.14 -1.29 -9.02
C LEU A 22 4.55 -2.56 -8.40
N LEU A 23 3.25 -2.55 -8.08
CA LEU A 23 2.56 -3.73 -7.55
C LEU A 23 2.58 -4.89 -8.56
N ARG A 24 2.35 -4.61 -9.85
CA ARG A 24 2.43 -5.62 -10.90
C ARG A 24 3.84 -6.18 -11.03
N GLU A 25 4.86 -5.31 -11.01
CA GLU A 25 6.26 -5.70 -11.08
C GLU A 25 6.63 -6.61 -9.91
N HIS A 26 6.23 -6.25 -8.69
CA HIS A 26 6.44 -7.11 -7.52
C HIS A 26 5.68 -8.42 -7.61
N ALA A 27 4.44 -8.43 -8.09
CA ALA A 27 3.66 -9.66 -8.25
C ALA A 27 4.34 -10.65 -9.21
N GLN A 28 5.05 -10.16 -10.22
CA GLN A 28 5.70 -10.98 -11.24
C GLN A 28 7.12 -11.39 -10.86
N ASN A 29 7.93 -10.45 -10.34
CA ASN A 29 9.37 -10.58 -10.31
C ASN A 29 9.98 -10.57 -8.90
N ASN A 30 9.19 -10.33 -7.84
CA ASN A 30 9.75 -10.35 -6.48
C ASN A 30 10.28 -11.76 -6.16
N PRO A 31 11.51 -11.92 -5.64
CA PRO A 31 12.07 -13.23 -5.33
C PRO A 31 11.28 -14.00 -4.26
N TYR A 32 10.63 -13.30 -3.35
CA TYR A 32 9.86 -13.91 -2.25
C TYR A 32 8.40 -14.09 -2.63
N GLU A 33 7.88 -15.31 -2.47
CA GLU A 33 6.51 -15.64 -2.85
C GLU A 33 5.46 -14.86 -2.06
N GLU A 34 5.70 -14.66 -0.76
CA GLU A 34 4.83 -13.88 0.12
C GLU A 34 4.62 -12.45 -0.42
N TYR A 35 5.66 -11.80 -0.91
CA TYR A 35 5.57 -10.46 -1.47
C TYR A 35 4.90 -10.46 -2.85
N ARG A 36 5.09 -11.51 -3.65
CA ARG A 36 4.36 -11.66 -4.92
C ARG A 36 2.85 -11.76 -4.67
N GLN A 37 2.43 -12.61 -3.72
CA GLN A 37 1.02 -12.80 -3.37
C GLN A 37 0.41 -11.53 -2.75
N MET A 38 1.15 -10.86 -1.85
CA MET A 38 0.77 -9.58 -1.26
C MET A 38 0.54 -8.52 -2.34
N ALA A 39 1.50 -8.35 -3.25
CA ALA A 39 1.41 -7.37 -4.33
C ALA A 39 0.24 -7.66 -5.29
N GLN A 40 0.02 -8.93 -5.65
CA GLN A 40 -1.11 -9.35 -6.49
C GLN A 40 -2.47 -9.05 -5.84
N ARG A 41 -2.59 -9.30 -4.52
CA ARG A 41 -3.81 -9.00 -3.77
C ARG A 41 -4.09 -7.50 -3.72
N LEU A 42 -3.06 -6.69 -3.43
CA LEU A 42 -3.18 -5.22 -3.39
C LEU A 42 -3.52 -4.66 -4.77
N PHE A 43 -2.87 -5.14 -5.83
CA PHE A 43 -3.17 -4.75 -7.22
C PHE A 43 -4.65 -4.99 -7.54
N SER A 44 -5.13 -6.21 -7.26
CA SER A 44 -6.51 -6.61 -7.55
C SER A 44 -7.52 -5.74 -6.79
N LYS A 45 -7.24 -5.41 -5.51
CA LYS A 45 -8.09 -4.52 -4.71
C LYS A 45 -8.10 -3.09 -5.23
N CYS A 46 -6.93 -2.54 -5.57
CA CYS A 46 -6.85 -1.19 -6.13
C CYS A 46 -7.65 -1.07 -7.43
N MET A 47 -7.58 -2.09 -8.30
CA MET A 47 -8.36 -2.14 -9.54
C MET A 47 -9.86 -2.33 -9.31
N ALA A 48 -10.26 -3.12 -8.32
CA ALA A 48 -11.67 -3.40 -8.04
C ALA A 48 -12.40 -2.26 -7.32
N TYR A 49 -11.69 -1.52 -6.46
CA TYR A 49 -12.31 -0.56 -5.53
C TYR A 49 -11.82 0.89 -5.70
N GLY A 50 -10.86 1.15 -6.59
CA GLY A 50 -10.45 2.51 -6.93
C GLY A 50 -11.58 3.27 -7.62
N THR A 51 -11.96 4.42 -7.05
CA THR A 51 -13.03 5.26 -7.60
C THR A 51 -12.43 6.50 -8.26
N PRO A 52 -12.51 6.65 -9.58
CA PRO A 52 -12.01 7.85 -10.25
C PRO A 52 -12.87 9.07 -9.89
N PHE A 53 -12.22 10.21 -9.71
CA PHE A 53 -12.91 11.48 -9.49
C PHE A 53 -12.09 12.65 -10.06
N THR A 54 -12.72 13.82 -10.15
CA THR A 54 -12.04 15.08 -10.51
C THR A 54 -11.96 15.95 -9.26
N ASP A 55 -10.77 16.46 -8.96
CA ASP A 55 -10.58 17.32 -7.78
C ASP A 55 -11.09 18.75 -8.02
N GLY A 56 -10.97 19.61 -6.99
CA GLY A 56 -11.40 21.01 -7.06
C GLY A 56 -10.61 21.89 -8.05
N TYR A 57 -9.49 21.39 -8.58
CA TYR A 57 -8.65 22.07 -9.57
C TYR A 57 -8.81 21.49 -10.98
N GLY A 58 -9.69 20.50 -11.16
CA GLY A 58 -9.93 19.86 -12.45
C GLY A 58 -8.96 18.72 -12.78
N ALA A 59 -8.11 18.29 -11.84
CA ALA A 59 -7.20 17.17 -12.06
C ALA A 59 -7.89 15.82 -11.88
N SER A 60 -7.49 14.83 -12.68
CA SER A 60 -7.97 13.45 -12.56
C SER A 60 -7.27 12.74 -11.39
N CYS A 61 -8.09 12.19 -10.50
CA CYS A 61 -7.67 11.55 -9.27
C CYS A 61 -8.39 10.20 -9.08
N VAL A 62 -7.91 9.40 -8.13
CA VAL A 62 -8.50 8.14 -7.71
C VAL A 62 -8.59 8.14 -6.19
N ASP A 63 -9.78 7.83 -5.66
CA ASP A 63 -10.02 7.58 -4.23
C ASP A 63 -9.91 6.08 -3.97
N LEU A 64 -9.07 5.72 -3.01
CA LEU A 64 -8.87 4.35 -2.55
C LEU A 64 -9.22 4.24 -1.06
N ARG A 65 -9.91 3.15 -0.72
CA ARG A 65 -10.19 2.77 0.66
C ARG A 65 -9.45 1.49 1.00
N LEU A 66 -8.57 1.58 1.99
CA LEU A 66 -7.70 0.48 2.43
C LEU A 66 -7.94 0.15 3.90
N TYR A 67 -7.82 -1.14 4.23
CA TYR A 67 -7.68 -1.55 5.62
C TYR A 67 -6.28 -1.14 6.13
N PRO A 68 -6.10 -0.92 7.44
CA PRO A 68 -4.80 -0.53 7.99
C PRO A 68 -3.65 -1.49 7.60
N SER A 69 -3.94 -2.79 7.51
CA SER A 69 -2.97 -3.80 7.05
C SER A 69 -2.56 -3.57 5.59
N GLU A 70 -3.49 -3.25 4.70
CA GLU A 70 -3.23 -3.04 3.28
C GLU A 70 -2.46 -1.76 3.03
N ALA A 71 -2.76 -0.71 3.80
CA ALA A 71 -1.99 0.52 3.79
C ALA A 71 -0.54 0.26 4.23
N GLY A 72 -0.35 -0.52 5.31
CA GLY A 72 0.98 -0.93 5.78
C GLY A 72 1.76 -1.74 4.74
N GLU A 73 1.13 -2.73 4.13
CA GLU A 73 1.73 -3.55 3.06
C GLU A 73 2.09 -2.71 1.82
N THR A 74 1.23 -1.77 1.45
CA THR A 74 1.50 -0.85 0.34
C THR A 74 2.73 0.01 0.61
N ILE A 75 2.82 0.59 1.81
CA ILE A 75 4.01 1.35 2.24
C ILE A 75 5.26 0.47 2.21
N TRP A 76 5.16 -0.76 2.74
CA TRP A 76 6.28 -1.70 2.75
C TRP A 76 6.80 -2.02 1.35
N LEU A 77 5.93 -2.35 0.40
CA LEU A 77 6.34 -2.65 -0.99
C LEU A 77 6.93 -1.43 -1.70
N LEU A 78 6.41 -0.23 -1.44
CA LEU A 78 6.98 1.01 -1.97
C LEU A 78 8.39 1.25 -1.42
N LEU A 79 8.60 1.04 -0.12
CA LEU A 79 9.94 1.13 0.49
C LEU A 79 10.88 0.07 -0.08
N LEU A 80 10.41 -1.16 -0.25
CA LEU A 80 11.17 -2.24 -0.86
C LEU A 80 11.61 -1.90 -2.30
N THR A 81 10.77 -1.20 -3.07
CA THR A 81 11.13 -0.72 -4.42
C THR A 81 12.26 0.33 -4.36
N LEU A 82 12.20 1.25 -3.39
CA LEU A 82 13.10 2.42 -3.32
C LEU A 82 14.44 2.09 -2.65
N CYS A 83 14.45 1.16 -1.72
CA CYS A 83 15.60 0.84 -0.88
C CYS A 83 16.40 -0.32 -1.48
N ARG A 84 17.72 -0.14 -1.64
CA ARG A 84 18.67 -1.18 -2.08
C ARG A 84 18.97 -2.23 -1.00
N GLN A 85 17.95 -2.67 -0.25
CA GLN A 85 18.02 -3.46 0.98
C GLN A 85 18.71 -2.72 2.14
N TYR A 86 17.91 -2.30 3.12
CA TYR A 86 18.40 -1.90 4.44
C TYR A 86 17.96 -2.96 5.43
N ASP A 87 18.91 -3.69 5.99
CA ASP A 87 18.63 -4.56 7.13
C ASP A 87 18.57 -3.71 8.41
N PRO A 88 17.64 -4.00 9.33
CA PRO A 88 17.65 -3.33 10.64
C PRO A 88 18.97 -3.63 11.35
N ASP A 89 19.66 -2.58 11.78
CA ASP A 89 20.92 -2.68 12.52
C ASP A 89 20.73 -3.10 13.98
N ARG A 90 19.50 -2.95 14.50
CA ARG A 90 19.07 -3.37 15.82
C ARG A 90 17.57 -3.62 15.87
N ASP A 91 17.11 -4.38 16.85
CA ASP A 91 15.69 -4.60 17.10
C ASP A 91 15.06 -3.42 17.85
N TYR A 92 14.57 -2.43 17.10
CA TYR A 92 13.86 -1.27 17.66
C TYR A 92 12.54 -1.66 18.36
N SER A 93 11.96 -2.82 18.05
CA SER A 93 10.68 -3.23 18.66
C SER A 93 10.82 -3.58 20.14
N ALA A 94 12.02 -4.04 20.55
CA ALA A 94 12.34 -4.33 21.94
C ALA A 94 12.33 -3.09 22.86
N GLU A 95 12.47 -1.87 22.29
CA GLU A 95 12.44 -0.61 23.04
C GLU A 95 11.01 -0.05 23.21
N LEU A 96 10.01 -0.65 22.55
CA LEU A 96 8.63 -0.19 22.64
C LEU A 96 8.05 -0.52 24.02
N LYS A 97 7.43 0.48 24.65
CA LYS A 97 6.72 0.26 25.91
C LYS A 97 5.48 -0.60 25.64
N ASN A 98 5.37 -1.74 26.31
CA ASN A 98 4.13 -2.49 26.36
C ASN A 98 3.08 -1.65 27.10
N THR A 99 2.23 -0.96 26.37
CA THR A 99 0.91 -0.60 26.89
C THR A 99 0.09 -1.88 26.89
N GLU A 100 0.12 -2.60 28.00
CA GLU A 100 -0.92 -3.57 28.31
C GLU A 100 -2.24 -2.80 28.19
N LYS A 101 -3.10 -3.24 27.26
CA LYS A 101 -4.46 -2.70 27.15
C LYS A 101 -5.24 -3.27 28.34
N GLU A 102 -5.49 -2.44 29.34
CA GLU A 102 -6.56 -2.64 30.33
C GLU A 102 -7.93 -2.74 29.64
#